data_AF-A0A1B9KZ44-F1
#
_entry.id   AF-A0A1B9KZ44-F1
#
_cell.length_a   1.000
_cell.length_b   1.000
_cell.length_c   1.000
_cell.angle_alpha   90.00
_cell.angle_beta   90.00
_cell.angle_gamma   90.00
#
_symmetry.space_group_name_H-M   'P 1'
#
loop_
_entity.id
_entity.type
_entity.pdbx_description
1 polymer ?
#
loop_
_entity_poly.entity_id
_entity_poly.type
_entity_poly.pdbx_seq_one_letter_code
_entity_poly.pdbx_strand_id
1 'polypeptide(L)'
;MENLIKCRIFQLPAFELLLRINPNRALSLLEDRYLSMDLSDHINDQVSDLEIMLTNIKKILGKEQFINILNSDAFLAKNKKNRRVKEAIRFAKEDD
;
A
#
# COMPACT_ATOMS: atom_id res chain seq x y z
N MET A 1 3.51 -18.31 1.34
CA MET A 1 3.06 -17.05 0.73
C MET A 1 3.76 -15.84 1.34
N GLU A 2 3.75 -15.64 2.67
CA GLU A 2 4.42 -14.50 3.32
C GLU A 2 5.94 -14.38 3.04
N ASN A 3 6.64 -15.50 2.88
CA ASN A 3 8.06 -15.49 2.54
C ASN A 3 8.35 -14.97 1.11
N LEU A 4 7.37 -15.04 0.20
CA LEU A 4 7.48 -14.46 -1.14
C LEU A 4 7.25 -12.94 -1.11
N ILE A 5 6.42 -12.46 -0.18
CA ILE A 5 6.21 -11.01 0.07
C ILE A 5 7.47 -10.37 0.69
N LYS A 6 8.36 -11.16 1.29
CA LYS A 6 9.69 -10.71 1.74
C LYS A 6 10.73 -10.69 0.61
N CYS A 7 10.43 -11.30 -0.53
CA CYS A 7 11.31 -11.33 -1.69
C CYS A 7 10.90 -10.20 -2.63
N ARG A 8 11.75 -9.18 -2.75
CA ARG A 8 11.47 -7.92 -3.46
C ARG A 8 10.90 -8.08 -4.88
N ILE A 9 11.25 -9.16 -5.58
CA ILE A 9 10.78 -9.48 -6.94
C ILE A 9 9.32 -9.95 -6.96
N PHE A 10 8.86 -10.67 -5.94
CA PHE A 10 7.52 -11.27 -5.90
C PHE A 10 6.55 -10.51 -4.99
N GLN A 11 7.00 -9.43 -4.35
CA GLN A 11 6.25 -8.72 -3.34
C GLN A 11 4.92 -8.16 -3.86
N LEU A 12 4.93 -7.51 -5.02
CA LEU A 12 3.72 -6.91 -5.60
C LEU A 12 2.76 -7.95 -6.19
N PRO A 13 3.22 -8.94 -7.00
CA PRO A 13 2.33 -10.02 -7.46
C PRO A 13 1.75 -10.86 -6.31
N ALA A 14 2.55 -11.12 -5.27
CA ALA A 14 2.08 -11.87 -4.10
C ALA A 14 1.09 -11.04 -3.26
N PHE A 15 1.29 -9.72 -3.16
CA PHE A 15 0.33 -8.84 -2.49
C PHE A 15 -0.99 -8.79 -3.26
N GLU A 16 -0.97 -8.65 -4.59
CA GLU A 16 -2.19 -8.65 -5.40
C GLU A 16 -2.95 -9.98 -5.25
N LEU A 17 -2.24 -11.11 -5.36
CA LEU A 17 -2.86 -12.43 -5.17
C LEU A 17 -3.46 -12.55 -3.76
N LEU A 18 -2.73 -12.12 -2.73
CA LEU A 18 -3.22 -12.14 -1.35
C LEU A 18 -4.45 -11.25 -1.19
N LEU A 19 -4.47 -10.08 -1.82
CA LEU A 19 -5.59 -9.15 -1.80
C LEU A 19 -6.86 -9.77 -2.40
N ARG A 20 -6.73 -10.61 -3.44
CA ARG A 20 -7.86 -11.31 -4.06
C ARG A 20 -8.39 -12.47 -3.22
N ILE A 21 -7.50 -13.22 -2.55
CA ILE A 21 -7.87 -14.45 -1.82
C ILE A 21 -8.17 -14.21 -0.33
N ASN A 22 -7.53 -13.22 0.28
CA ASN A 22 -7.68 -12.86 1.68
C ASN A 22 -7.39 -11.36 1.89
N PRO A 23 -8.38 -10.50 1.56
CA PRO A 23 -8.26 -9.06 1.67
C PRO A 23 -7.80 -8.59 3.05
N ASN A 24 -8.39 -9.14 4.11
CA ASN A 24 -8.08 -8.74 5.49
C ASN A 24 -6.60 -8.95 5.82
N ARG A 25 -6.02 -10.10 5.44
CA ARG A 25 -4.60 -10.37 5.68
C ARG A 25 -3.69 -9.47 4.85
N ALA A 26 -4.05 -9.18 3.59
CA ALA A 26 -3.32 -8.23 2.76
C ALA A 26 -3.32 -6.82 3.38
N LEU A 27 -4.47 -6.36 3.86
CA LEU A 27 -4.62 -5.05 4.50
C LEU A 27 -3.81 -4.95 5.80
N SER A 28 -3.84 -5.97 6.66
CA SER A 28 -2.99 -6.00 7.86
C SER A 28 -1.50 -5.92 7.50
N LEU A 29 -1.06 -6.62 6.44
CA LEU A 29 0.34 -6.55 6.00
C LEU A 29 0.72 -5.17 5.46
N LEU A 30 -0.17 -4.51 4.74
CA LEU A 30 0.03 -3.13 4.30
C LEU A 30 0.18 -2.20 5.52
N GLU A 31 -0.68 -2.37 6.50
CA GLU A 31 -0.67 -1.59 7.73
C GLU A 31 0.64 -1.74 8.51
N ASP A 32 1.04 -2.98 8.77
CA ASP A 32 2.24 -3.32 9.55
C ASP A 32 3.53 -2.87 8.87
N ARG A 33 3.61 -2.95 7.53
CA ARG A 33 4.86 -2.73 6.79
C ARG A 33 5.02 -1.36 6.16
N TYR A 34 3.92 -0.64 5.97
CA TYR A 34 3.93 0.62 5.23
C TYR A 34 3.21 1.74 5.96
N LEU A 35 2.00 1.51 6.48
CA LEU A 35 1.20 2.60 7.04
C LEU A 35 1.71 3.04 8.42
N SER A 36 2.02 2.08 9.29
CA SER A 36 2.43 2.27 10.68
C SER A 36 3.92 2.55 10.87
N MET A 37 4.74 2.38 9.84
CA MET A 37 6.18 2.65 9.87
C MET A 37 6.50 4.10 9.48
N ASP A 38 7.61 4.66 9.98
CA ASP A 38 8.05 5.99 9.56
C ASP A 38 8.70 5.94 8.17
N LEU A 39 7.99 6.42 7.15
CA LEU A 39 8.49 6.42 5.77
C LEU A 39 9.35 7.66 5.45
N SER A 40 9.69 8.52 6.41
CA SER A 40 10.54 9.70 6.16
C SER A 40 11.96 9.32 5.75
N ASP A 41 12.50 8.25 6.35
CA ASP A 41 13.91 7.86 6.23
C ASP A 41 14.10 6.63 5.34
N HIS A 42 13.01 6.08 4.80
CA HIS A 42 13.06 4.87 3.99
C HIS A 42 13.42 5.13 2.52
N ILE A 43 14.22 4.20 1.98
CA ILE A 43 14.80 4.20 0.64
C ILE A 43 13.70 4.23 -0.44
N ASN A 44 14.03 4.87 -1.58
CA ASN A 44 13.18 5.10 -2.77
C ASN A 44 12.19 3.98 -3.14
N ASP A 45 12.54 2.72 -2.91
CA ASP A 45 11.83 1.55 -3.41
C ASP A 45 10.50 1.26 -2.70
N GLN A 46 10.39 1.56 -1.39
CA GLN A 46 9.17 1.28 -0.63
C GLN A 46 7.99 2.17 -1.03
N VAL A 47 8.25 3.38 -1.54
CA VAL A 47 7.18 4.28 -1.97
C VAL A 47 6.63 3.90 -3.35
N SER A 48 7.48 3.36 -4.23
CA SER A 48 7.04 2.80 -5.51
C SER A 48 6.14 1.58 -5.33
N ASP A 49 6.42 0.75 -4.32
CA ASP A 49 5.52 -0.35 -3.96
C ASP A 49 4.14 0.16 -3.51
N LEU A 50 4.10 1.26 -2.74
CA LEU A 50 2.87 1.81 -2.20
C LEU A 50 1.92 2.29 -3.30
N GLU A 51 2.46 2.88 -4.37
CA GLU A 51 1.70 3.27 -5.56
C GLU A 51 0.93 2.07 -6.15
N ILE A 52 1.63 0.97 -6.43
CA ILE A 52 1.05 -0.23 -7.03
C ILE A 52 0.09 -0.92 -6.07
N MET A 53 0.43 -1.01 -4.78
CA MET A 53 -0.45 -1.61 -3.77
C MET A 53 -1.76 -0.83 -3.61
N LEU A 54 -1.70 0.51 -3.56
CA LEU A 54 -2.88 1.36 -3.46
C LEU A 54 -3.77 1.27 -4.71
N THR A 55 -3.16 1.23 -5.91
CA THR A 55 -3.89 1.00 -7.17
C THR A 55 -4.59 -0.36 -7.16
N ASN A 56 -3.89 -1.43 -6.74
CA ASN A 56 -4.47 -2.77 -6.64
C ASN A 56 -5.65 -2.81 -5.66
N ILE A 57 -5.55 -2.10 -4.52
CA ILE A 57 -6.67 -1.96 -3.58
C ILE A 57 -7.86 -1.26 -4.22
N LYS A 58 -7.67 -0.12 -4.90
CA LYS A 58 -8.75 0.57 -5.61
C LYS A 58 -9.40 -0.35 -6.64
N LYS A 59 -8.59 -1.07 -7.44
CA LYS A 59 -9.07 -1.93 -8.54
C LYS A 59 -9.77 -3.21 -8.05
N ILE A 60 -9.29 -3.83 -6.97
CA ILE A 60 -9.77 -5.15 -6.50
C ILE A 60 -10.83 -5.02 -5.41
N LEU A 61 -10.61 -4.14 -4.42
CA LEU A 61 -11.52 -3.96 -3.28
C LEU A 61 -12.45 -2.74 -3.43
N GLY A 62 -12.23 -1.91 -4.45
CA GLY A 62 -13.05 -0.76 -4.74
C GLY A 62 -12.60 0.54 -4.07
N LYS A 63 -13.20 1.63 -4.53
CA LYS A 63 -12.87 3.00 -4.11
C LYS A 63 -13.14 3.28 -2.64
N GLU A 64 -14.18 2.67 -2.08
CA GLU A 64 -14.53 2.84 -0.65
C GLU A 64 -13.43 2.30 0.25
N GLN A 65 -12.95 1.08 -0.02
CA GLN A 65 -11.87 0.49 0.76
C GLN A 65 -10.55 1.27 0.64
N PHE A 66 -10.27 1.77 -0.56
CA PHE A 66 -9.13 2.67 -0.78
C PHE A 66 -9.23 3.94 0.09
N ILE A 67 -10.41 4.59 0.13
CA ILE A 67 -10.63 5.78 0.98
C ILE A 67 -10.47 5.43 2.47
N ASN A 68 -10.98 4.28 2.91
CA ASN A 68 -10.84 3.82 4.29
C ASN A 68 -9.37 3.69 4.71
N ILE A 69 -8.51 3.15 3.83
CA ILE A 69 -7.07 3.06 4.09
C ILE A 69 -6.42 4.43 4.17
N LEU A 70 -6.76 5.35 3.27
CA LEU A 70 -6.22 6.71 3.31
C LEU A 70 -6.62 7.46 4.59
N ASN A 71 -7.75 7.10 5.19
CA ASN A 71 -8.26 7.67 6.44
C ASN A 71 -7.96 6.82 7.68
N SER A 72 -7.24 5.71 7.54
CA SER A 72 -6.86 4.87 8.68
C SER A 72 -5.94 5.64 9.65
N ASP A 73 -6.20 5.46 10.94
CA ASP A 73 -5.38 6.00 12.04
C ASP A 73 -3.97 5.42 12.04
N ALA A 74 -3.82 4.18 11.54
CA ALA A 74 -2.51 3.55 11.40
C ALA A 74 -1.65 4.24 10.33
N PHE A 75 -2.26 4.97 9.38
CA PHE A 75 -1.51 5.70 8.38
C PHE A 75 -1.00 7.02 8.94
N LEU A 76 0.26 7.01 9.38
CA LEU A 76 0.90 8.13 10.05
C LEU A 76 0.77 9.43 9.25
N ALA A 77 0.30 10.49 9.91
CA ALA A 77 0.09 11.80 9.30
C ALA A 77 1.38 12.39 8.69
N LYS A 78 2.55 12.08 9.27
CA LYS A 78 3.86 12.49 8.72
C LYS A 78 4.14 11.84 7.35
N ASN A 79 3.76 10.58 7.16
CA ASN A 79 3.92 9.89 5.88
C ASN A 79 3.03 10.52 4.82
N LYS A 80 1.80 10.89 5.15
CA LYS A 80 0.88 11.62 4.25
C LYS A 80 1.42 13.00 3.83
N LYS A 81 2.35 13.57 4.60
CA LYS A 81 3.04 14.83 4.25
C LYS A 81 4.25 14.62 3.32
N ASN A 82 4.80 13.40 3.24
CA ASN A 82 5.91 13.06 2.35
C ASN A 82 5.50 13.25 0.89
N ARG A 83 6.33 13.96 0.11
CA ARG A 83 6.05 14.29 -1.30
C ARG A 83 5.73 13.04 -2.13
N ARG A 84 6.51 11.97 -1.97
CA ARG A 84 6.35 10.77 -2.80
C ARG A 84 5.13 9.96 -2.42
N VAL A 85 4.80 9.91 -1.13
CA VAL A 85 3.55 9.26 -0.67
C VAL A 85 2.34 10.01 -1.25
N LYS A 86 2.39 11.34 -1.33
CA LYS A 86 1.34 12.12 -2.02
C LYS A 86 1.28 11.80 -3.51
N GLU A 87 2.42 11.64 -4.18
CA GLU A 87 2.49 11.25 -5.59
C GLU A 87 1.88 9.85 -5.81
N ALA A 88 2.24 8.86 -4.98
CA ALA A 88 1.67 7.50 -5.03
C ALA A 88 0.14 7.50 -4.80
N ILE A 89 -0.34 8.28 -3.82
CA ILE A 89 -1.79 8.44 -3.58
C ILE A 89 -2.47 9.13 -4.77
N ARG A 90 -1.83 10.14 -5.36
CA ARG A 90 -2.37 10.85 -6.54
C ARG A 90 -2.46 9.90 -7.73
N PHE A 91 -1.41 9.14 -8.00
CA PHE A 91 -1.38 8.15 -9.07
C PHE A 91 -2.51 7.12 -8.90
N ALA A 92 -2.63 6.51 -7.72
CA ALA A 92 -3.70 5.55 -7.45
C ALA A 92 -5.11 6.16 -7.54
N LYS A 93 -5.26 7.48 -7.34
CA LYS A 93 -6.55 8.18 -7.55
C LYS A 93 -6.86 8.38 -9.04
N GLU A 94 -5.88 8.83 -9.81
CA GLU A 94 -5.98 9.18 -11.23
C GLU A 94 -6.01 7.97 -12.16
N ASP A 95 -5.49 6.82 -11.73
CA ASP A 95 -5.53 5.57 -12.49
C ASP A 95 -6.96 5.00 -12.48
N ASP A 96 -7.73 5.26 -13.55
CA ASP A 96 -9.09 4.73 -13.80
C ASP A 96 -9.06 3.34 -14.45
#